data_AF-A0A8J3IHW2-F1
#
_entry.id   AF-A0A8J3IHW2-F1
#
_cell.length_a   1.000
_cell.length_b   1.000
_cell.length_c   1.000
_cell.angle_alpha   90.00
_cell.angle_beta   90.00
_cell.angle_gamma   90.00
#
_symmetry.space_group_name_H-M   'P 1'
#
loop_
_entity.id
_entity.type
_entity.pdbx_description
1 polymer ?
#
loop_
_entity_poly.entity_id
_entity_poly.type
_entity_poly.pdbx_seq_one_letter_code
_entity_poly.pdbx_strand_id
1 'polypeptide(L)'
;MNQTEKVTKHRSTIAPFECVHCGHIWYGYAGMHDVTPDDLTLCVKCWSTLDNYLYALSKKGKVSAYEEQDKEKRHQLARAWIADKGNKPFPRATEKRFHSSVPQRMRNAIDAGLVKTNGNEVYIVYSQGETVVRVEFAKKP
;
A
#
# COMPACT_ATOMS: atom_id res chain seq x y z
N MET A 1 -29.22 -3.14 30.66
CA MET A 1 -28.73 -1.74 30.60
C MET A 1 -28.13 -1.51 29.23
N ASN A 2 -28.85 -0.84 28.32
CA ASN A 2 -28.30 -0.46 27.02
C ASN A 2 -27.54 0.85 27.21
N GLN A 3 -26.23 0.78 27.46
CA GLN A 3 -25.39 1.95 27.29
C GLN A 3 -25.35 2.23 25.79
N THR A 4 -26.00 3.30 25.36
CA THR A 4 -25.84 3.84 24.01
C THR A 4 -24.38 4.26 23.90
N GLU A 5 -23.54 3.42 23.29
CA GLU A 5 -22.11 3.70 23.16
C GLU A 5 -21.92 5.05 22.46
N LYS A 6 -21.10 5.92 23.06
CA LYS A 6 -20.88 7.28 22.57
C LYS A 6 -20.04 7.25 21.29
N VAL A 7 -20.45 8.03 20.29
CA VAL A 7 -19.65 8.24 19.08
C VAL A 7 -18.35 8.97 19.44
N THR A 8 -17.22 8.37 19.06
CA THR A 8 -15.87 8.89 19.28
C THR A 8 -15.26 9.39 17.98
N LYS A 9 -14.79 10.63 17.96
CA LYS A 9 -14.03 11.22 16.86
C LYS A 9 -12.53 10.94 17.05
N HIS A 10 -11.90 10.32 16.07
CA HIS A 10 -10.46 10.00 16.12
C HIS A 10 -9.61 11.08 15.47
N ARG A 11 -8.30 11.10 15.79
CA ARG A 11 -7.33 11.99 15.15
C ARG A 11 -7.29 11.75 13.63
N SER A 12 -7.26 12.84 12.87
CA SER A 12 -7.09 12.82 11.42
C SER A 12 -5.79 12.08 11.03
N THR A 13 -5.87 11.15 10.10
CA THR A 13 -4.73 10.35 9.64
C THR A 13 -4.74 10.24 8.12
N ILE A 14 -3.56 10.26 7.49
CA ILE A 14 -3.42 10.00 6.05
C ILE A 14 -3.96 8.62 5.67
N ALA A 15 -4.22 8.38 4.38
CA ALA A 15 -4.44 7.04 3.86
C ALA A 15 -3.22 6.13 4.15
N PRO A 16 -3.40 4.88 4.60
CA PRO A 16 -2.29 3.95 4.65
C PRO A 16 -1.87 3.51 3.24
N PHE A 17 -0.62 3.09 3.13
CA PHE A 17 -0.09 2.47 1.92
C PHE A 17 -0.62 1.05 1.77
N GLU A 18 -0.82 0.63 0.53
CA GLU A 18 -1.13 -0.73 0.16
C GLU A 18 -0.21 -1.19 -0.97
N CYS A 19 0.44 -2.33 -0.74
CA CYS A 19 1.38 -2.91 -1.70
C CYS A 19 0.59 -3.52 -2.86
N VAL A 20 0.85 -3.07 -4.08
CA VAL A 20 0.14 -3.59 -5.26
C VAL A 20 0.44 -5.08 -5.52
N HIS A 21 1.65 -5.54 -5.19
CA HIS A 21 2.04 -6.94 -5.42
C HIS A 21 1.44 -7.88 -4.37
N CYS A 22 1.62 -7.58 -3.08
CA CYS A 22 1.25 -8.50 -2.00
C CYS A 22 0.00 -8.07 -1.19
N GLY A 23 -0.56 -6.88 -1.40
CA GLY A 23 -1.73 -6.39 -0.65
C GLY A 23 -1.48 -6.16 0.84
N HIS A 24 -0.22 -6.05 1.27
CA HIS A 24 0.09 -5.61 2.63
C HIS A 24 -0.31 -4.15 2.80
N ILE A 25 -0.93 -3.78 3.92
CA ILE A 25 -1.40 -2.42 4.22
C ILE A 25 -0.68 -1.89 5.46
N TRP A 26 -0.06 -0.72 5.39
CA TRP A 26 0.75 -0.17 6.49
C TRP A 26 0.78 1.36 6.52
N TYR A 27 1.08 1.92 7.70
CA TYR A 27 1.70 3.24 7.81
C TYR A 27 3.22 3.10 7.94
N GLY A 28 3.96 3.95 7.23
CA GLY A 28 5.42 3.97 7.21
C GLY A 28 5.94 4.37 5.82
N TYR A 29 7.20 4.05 5.53
CA TYR A 29 7.78 4.31 4.22
C TYR A 29 7.33 3.26 3.19
N ALA A 30 7.08 3.70 1.97
CA ALA A 30 6.95 2.83 0.80
C ALA A 30 8.27 2.84 0.01
N GLY A 31 8.61 1.73 -0.65
CA GLY A 31 9.72 1.72 -1.60
C GLY A 31 9.24 2.39 -2.89
N MET A 32 9.66 3.64 -3.13
CA MET A 32 9.20 4.45 -4.27
C MET A 32 10.37 5.14 -4.98
N HIS A 33 11.38 4.41 -5.49
CA HIS A 33 12.46 5.04 -6.28
C HIS A 33 13.03 4.10 -7.35
N ASP A 34 13.43 4.69 -8.49
CA ASP A 34 14.12 4.28 -9.74
C ASP A 34 13.72 2.97 -10.45
N VAL A 35 13.15 2.03 -9.71
CA VAL A 35 12.90 0.66 -10.15
C VAL A 35 11.40 0.38 -10.34
N THR A 36 10.56 1.06 -9.57
CA THR A 36 9.10 0.96 -9.64
C THR A 36 8.52 2.15 -10.42
N PRO A 37 7.53 1.92 -11.30
CA PRO A 37 6.74 3.02 -11.85
C PRO A 37 6.15 3.90 -10.73
N ASP A 38 6.13 5.22 -10.95
CA ASP A 38 5.73 6.21 -9.94
C ASP A 38 4.27 6.02 -9.44
N ASP A 39 3.43 5.37 -10.24
CA ASP A 39 2.03 5.04 -9.93
C ASP A 39 1.86 3.76 -9.07
N LEU A 40 2.94 3.03 -8.77
CA LEU A 40 2.88 1.76 -8.04
C LEU A 40 3.52 1.85 -6.65
N THR A 41 2.76 1.42 -5.66
CA THR A 41 3.24 1.32 -4.27
C THR A 41 3.68 -0.11 -3.95
N LEU A 42 4.94 -0.30 -3.55
CA LEU A 42 5.44 -1.57 -3.03
C LEU A 42 5.86 -1.44 -1.56
N CYS A 43 5.57 -2.49 -0.78
CA CYS A 43 6.18 -2.62 0.54
C CYS A 43 7.68 -2.94 0.38
N VAL A 44 8.49 -2.61 1.39
CA VAL A 44 9.95 -2.79 1.37
C VAL A 44 10.36 -4.21 0.95
N LYS A 45 9.64 -5.24 1.40
CA LYS A 45 9.92 -6.63 1.01
C LYS A 45 9.70 -6.90 -0.49
N CYS A 46 8.59 -6.39 -1.06
CA CYS A 46 8.31 -6.54 -2.49
C CYS A 46 9.30 -5.73 -3.32
N TRP A 47 9.56 -4.49 -2.90
CA TRP A 47 10.53 -3.61 -3.56
C TRP A 47 11.92 -4.26 -3.61
N SER A 48 12.43 -4.75 -2.49
CA SER A 48 13.74 -5.41 -2.45
C SER A 48 13.80 -6.69 -3.29
N THR A 49 12.70 -7.44 -3.38
CA THR A 49 12.66 -8.64 -4.22
C THR A 49 12.63 -8.29 -5.70
N LEU A 50 11.87 -7.27 -6.08
CA LEU A 50 11.85 -6.74 -7.43
C LEU A 50 13.22 -6.19 -7.85
N ASP A 51 13.86 -5.40 -6.99
CA ASP A 51 15.18 -4.83 -7.25
C ASP A 51 16.23 -5.93 -7.50
N ASN A 52 16.23 -6.98 -6.66
CA ASN A 52 17.08 -8.16 -6.88
C ASN A 52 16.79 -8.89 -8.20
N TYR A 53 15.52 -9.00 -8.59
CA TYR A 53 15.11 -9.60 -9.86
C TYR A 53 15.66 -8.80 -11.05
N LEU A 54 15.49 -7.48 -11.04
CA LEU A 54 15.96 -6.60 -12.10
C LEU A 54 17.49 -6.53 -12.16
N TYR A 55 18.15 -6.50 -11.01
CA TYR A 55 19.61 -6.62 -10.92
C TYR A 55 20.12 -7.94 -11.53
N ALA A 56 19.43 -9.06 -11.29
CA ALA A 56 19.78 -10.34 -11.89
C ALA A 56 19.56 -10.37 -13.41
N LEU A 57 18.54 -9.69 -13.94
CA LEU A 57 18.37 -9.49 -15.38
C LEU A 57 19.48 -8.60 -15.95
N SER A 58 19.94 -7.61 -15.18
CA SER A 58 21.02 -6.74 -15.62
C SER A 58 22.35 -7.48 -15.76
N LYS A 59 22.69 -8.35 -14.80
CA LYS A 59 23.86 -9.24 -14.92
C LYS A 59 23.81 -10.16 -16.14
N LYS A 60 22.62 -10.46 -16.66
CA LYS A 60 22.42 -11.27 -17.87
C LYS A 60 22.39 -10.44 -19.16
N GLY A 61 22.69 -9.14 -19.08
CA GLY A 61 22.67 -8.22 -20.22
C GLY A 61 21.26 -7.94 -20.76
N LYS A 62 20.19 -8.23 -20.00
CA LYS A 62 18.81 -8.06 -20.48
C LYS A 62 18.27 -6.64 -20.27
N VAL A 63 18.79 -5.91 -19.29
CA VAL A 63 18.42 -4.52 -18.97
C VAL A 63 19.58 -3.84 -18.24
N SER A 64 19.79 -2.55 -18.43
CA SER A 64 20.76 -1.80 -17.64
C SER A 64 20.18 -1.40 -16.28
N ALA A 65 20.91 -1.70 -15.20
CA ALA A 65 20.43 -1.51 -13.83
C ALA A 65 20.18 -0.02 -13.49
N TYR A 66 20.98 0.90 -14.05
CA TYR A 66 20.97 2.31 -13.62
C TYR A 66 21.07 3.33 -14.77
N GLU A 67 20.98 2.91 -16.03
CA GLU A 67 20.95 3.87 -17.13
C GLU A 67 19.53 4.43 -17.34
N GLU A 68 19.44 5.74 -17.59
CA GLU A 68 18.17 6.44 -17.79
C GLU A 68 17.45 5.97 -19.08
N GLN A 69 18.21 5.63 -20.13
CA GLN A 69 17.69 5.15 -21.41
C GLN A 69 16.86 3.85 -21.28
N ASP A 70 17.10 3.08 -20.22
CA ASP A 70 16.42 1.81 -19.95
C ASP A 70 15.31 1.92 -18.89
N LYS A 71 15.01 3.13 -18.38
CA LYS A 71 14.02 3.34 -17.33
C LYS A 71 12.65 2.78 -17.71
N GLU A 72 12.17 3.06 -18.92
CA GLU A 72 10.89 2.55 -19.42
C GLU A 72 10.89 1.01 -19.49
N LYS A 73 12.00 0.41 -19.93
CA LYS A 73 12.16 -1.04 -19.99
C LYS A 73 12.17 -1.66 -18.59
N ARG A 74 12.83 -1.04 -17.61
CA ARG A 74 12.77 -1.46 -16.19
C ARG A 74 11.34 -1.40 -15.66
N HIS A 75 10.61 -0.32 -15.95
CA HIS A 75 9.21 -0.16 -15.56
C HIS A 75 8.30 -1.25 -16.16
N GLN A 76 8.47 -1.58 -17.44
CA GLN A 76 7.73 -2.66 -18.09
C GLN A 76 8.02 -4.02 -17.44
N LEU A 77 9.30 -4.33 -17.18
CA LEU A 77 9.70 -5.55 -16.49
C LEU A 77 9.16 -5.61 -15.05
N ALA A 78 9.14 -4.48 -14.34
CA ALA A 78 8.56 -4.37 -13.01
C ALA A 78 7.06 -4.64 -13.02
N ARG A 79 6.30 -4.05 -13.96
CA ARG A 79 4.86 -4.32 -14.11
C ARG A 79 4.59 -5.79 -14.41
N ALA A 80 5.36 -6.39 -15.31
CA ALA A 80 5.25 -7.81 -15.65
C ALA A 80 5.54 -8.69 -14.41
N TRP A 81 6.59 -8.37 -13.66
CA TRP A 81 6.95 -9.09 -12.44
C TRP A 81 5.85 -8.99 -11.36
N ILE A 82 5.26 -7.80 -11.18
CA ILE A 82 4.17 -7.56 -10.22
C ILE A 82 2.91 -8.35 -10.60
N ALA A 83 2.60 -8.43 -11.90
CA ALA A 83 1.42 -9.11 -12.41
C ALA A 83 1.53 -10.65 -12.36
N ASP A 84 2.75 -11.18 -12.37
CA ASP A 84 3.00 -12.61 -12.34
C ASP A 84 2.79 -13.20 -10.94
N LYS A 85 1.84 -14.14 -10.87
CA LYS A 85 1.43 -14.75 -9.61
C LYS A 85 2.44 -15.76 -9.02
N GLY A 86 3.42 -16.18 -9.80
CA GLY A 86 4.49 -17.07 -9.36
C GLY A 86 5.61 -16.36 -8.59
N ASN A 87 5.70 -15.03 -8.67
CA ASN A 87 6.76 -14.27 -8.04
C ASN A 87 6.56 -14.13 -6.53
N LYS A 88 7.69 -14.10 -5.80
CA LYS A 88 7.73 -13.87 -4.36
C LYS A 88 7.92 -12.38 -4.07
N PRO A 89 7.42 -11.86 -2.93
CA PRO A 89 6.55 -12.55 -1.98
C PRO A 89 5.18 -12.79 -2.60
N PHE A 90 4.59 -13.97 -2.34
CA PHE A 90 3.38 -14.41 -3.05
C PHE A 90 2.33 -13.30 -3.19
N PRO A 91 1.65 -13.24 -4.35
CA PRO A 91 0.78 -12.13 -4.71
C PRO A 91 -0.36 -11.96 -3.70
N ARG A 92 -1.01 -10.80 -3.79
CA ARG A 92 -2.17 -10.40 -2.99
C ARG A 92 -3.15 -11.56 -2.82
N ALA A 93 -3.28 -12.00 -1.57
CA ALA A 93 -4.34 -12.91 -1.16
C ALA A 93 -5.70 -12.18 -1.24
N THR A 94 -6.79 -12.95 -1.23
CA THR A 94 -8.14 -12.40 -1.09
C THR A 94 -8.31 -11.67 0.24
N GLU A 95 -7.63 -12.13 1.29
CA GLU A 95 -7.62 -11.50 2.60
C GLU A 95 -6.64 -10.33 2.67
N LYS A 96 -7.11 -9.21 3.23
CA LYS A 96 -6.28 -8.04 3.48
C LYS A 96 -5.31 -8.30 4.63
N ARG A 97 -4.06 -7.85 4.48
CA ARG A 97 -2.99 -8.05 5.47
C ARG A 97 -2.53 -6.72 6.03
N PHE A 98 -2.94 -6.40 7.24
CA PHE A 98 -2.63 -5.13 7.88
C PHE A 98 -1.42 -5.24 8.82
N HIS A 99 -0.43 -4.37 8.64
CA HIS A 99 0.67 -4.16 9.59
C HIS A 99 0.14 -3.58 10.92
N SER A 100 0.79 -3.90 12.04
CA SER A 100 0.40 -3.42 13.39
C SER A 100 0.29 -1.89 13.49
N SER A 101 1.00 -1.14 12.64
CA SER A 101 0.90 0.32 12.59
C SER A 101 -0.48 0.83 12.17
N VAL A 102 -1.29 0.04 11.44
CA VAL A 102 -2.65 0.42 11.08
C VAL A 102 -3.59 0.13 12.26
N PRO A 103 -4.18 1.14 12.92
CA PRO A 103 -5.05 0.93 14.07
C PRO A 103 -6.38 0.28 13.66
N GLN A 104 -7.00 -0.47 14.57
CA GLN A 104 -8.20 -1.27 14.28
C GLN A 104 -9.32 -0.45 13.60
N ARG A 105 -9.60 0.76 14.09
CA ARG A 105 -10.58 1.68 13.47
C ARG A 105 -10.34 1.95 11.98
N MET A 106 -9.08 2.03 11.56
CA MET A 106 -8.72 2.29 10.16
C MET A 106 -8.88 1.02 9.32
N ARG A 107 -8.55 -0.14 9.89
CA ARG A 107 -8.79 -1.44 9.25
C ARG A 107 -10.28 -1.60 8.96
N ASN A 108 -11.12 -1.38 9.97
CA ASN A 108 -12.57 -1.49 9.85
C ASN A 108 -13.13 -0.47 8.82
N ALA A 109 -12.57 0.75 8.75
CA ALA A 109 -12.97 1.74 7.75
C ALA A 109 -12.60 1.31 6.32
N ILE A 110 -11.43 0.70 6.14
CA ILE A 110 -10.97 0.13 4.86
C ILE A 110 -11.79 -1.10 4.47
N ASP A 111 -12.20 -1.91 5.44
CA ASP A 111 -13.05 -3.09 5.22
C ASP A 111 -14.49 -2.71 4.85
N ALA A 112 -15.00 -1.63 5.45
CA ALA A 112 -16.28 -1.03 5.07
C ALA A 112 -16.24 -0.24 3.74
N GLY A 113 -15.07 -0.14 3.07
CA GLY A 113 -14.92 0.61 1.82
C GLY A 113 -15.01 2.13 1.98
N LEU A 114 -14.90 2.65 3.20
CA LEU A 114 -15.01 4.09 3.52
C LEU A 114 -13.68 4.83 3.40
N VAL A 115 -12.56 4.10 3.35
CA VAL A 115 -11.22 4.64 3.17
C VAL A 115 -10.54 3.93 2.01
N LYS A 116 -9.96 4.72 1.10
CA LYS A 116 -9.14 4.23 0.01
C LYS A 116 -7.65 4.29 0.41
N THR A 117 -6.93 3.20 0.19
CA THR A 117 -5.47 3.12 0.36
C THR A 117 -4.74 3.87 -0.75
N ASN A 118 -3.47 4.22 -0.52
CA ASN A 118 -2.60 4.93 -1.48
C ASN A 118 -3.16 6.30 -1.95
N GLY A 119 -4.09 6.89 -1.20
CA GLY A 119 -4.62 8.22 -1.47
C GLY A 119 -3.80 9.32 -0.81
N ASN A 120 -3.91 10.54 -1.36
CA ASN A 120 -3.34 11.75 -0.74
C ASN A 120 -4.32 12.41 0.26
N GLU A 121 -5.38 11.70 0.62
CA GLU A 121 -6.46 12.19 1.47
C GLU A 121 -6.11 11.99 2.94
N VAL A 122 -6.64 12.89 3.77
CA VAL A 122 -6.57 12.79 5.22
C VAL A 122 -7.97 12.47 5.73
N TYR A 123 -8.10 11.37 6.44
CA TYR A 123 -9.36 10.82 6.91
C TYR A 123 -9.54 11.07 8.41
N ILE A 124 -10.77 11.45 8.79
CA ILE A 124 -11.24 11.50 10.17
C ILE A 124 -12.25 10.37 10.33
N VAL A 125 -11.93 9.39 11.16
CA VAL A 125 -12.80 8.24 11.44
C VAL A 125 -13.64 8.55 12.67
N TYR A 126 -14.94 8.25 12.61
CA TYR A 126 -15.87 8.25 13.73
C TYR A 126 -16.27 6.81 14.02
N SER A 127 -16.16 6.39 15.29
CA SER A 127 -16.54 5.02 15.69
C SER A 127 -17.43 5.01 16.92
N GLN A 128 -18.19 3.92 17.06
CA GLN A 128 -18.93 3.54 18.24
C GLN A 128 -18.43 2.15 18.64
N GLY A 129 -17.67 2.08 19.75
CA GLY A 129 -16.81 0.93 20.02
C GLY A 129 -15.82 0.69 18.87
N GLU A 130 -15.79 -0.53 18.34
CA GLU A 130 -15.01 -0.92 17.16
C GLU A 130 -15.70 -0.64 15.82
N THR A 131 -17.01 -0.32 15.85
CA THR A 131 -17.80 -0.12 14.63
C THR A 131 -17.54 1.27 14.06
N VAL A 132 -17.13 1.35 12.80
CA VAL A 132 -16.99 2.62 12.09
C VAL A 132 -18.38 3.08 11.65
N VAL A 133 -18.78 4.26 12.11
CA VAL A 133 -20.11 4.83 11.81
C VAL A 133 -20.05 5.88 10.70
N ARG A 134 -18.91 6.58 10.55
CA ARG A 134 -18.71 7.61 9.52
C ARG A 134 -17.22 7.87 9.28
N VAL A 135 -16.87 8.29 8.07
CA VAL A 135 -15.57 8.85 7.73
C VAL A 135 -15.76 10.21 7.07
N GLU A 136 -14.93 11.19 7.43
CA GLU A 136 -14.89 12.52 6.81
C GLU A 136 -13.48 12.80 6.25
N PHE A 137 -13.41 13.69 5.26
CA PHE A 137 -12.14 14.23 4.78
C PHE A 137 -11.75 15.46 5.60
N ALA A 138 -10.54 15.47 6.14
CA ALA A 138 -9.96 16.71 6.63
C ALA A 138 -9.62 17.56 5.41
N LYS A 139 -10.12 18.81 5.36
CA LYS A 139 -9.69 19.77 4.35
C LYS A 139 -8.16 19.89 4.43
N LYS A 140 -7.47 19.86 3.29
CA LYS A 140 -6.07 20.29 3.24
C LYS A 140 -6.03 21.73 3.81
N PRO A 141 -5.12 22.03 4.76
CA PRO A 141 -4.92 23.39 5.22
C PRO A 141 -4.58 24.31 4.05
#